data_AF-A0A7K5UWN1-F1
#
_entry.id   AF-A0A7K5UWN1-F1
#
_cell.length_a   1.000
_cell.length_b   1.000
_cell.length_c   1.000
_cell.angle_alpha   90.00
_cell.angle_beta   90.00
_cell.angle_gamma   90.00
#
_symmetry.space_group_name_H-M   'P 1'
#
loop_
_entity.id
_entity.type
_entity.pdbx_description
1 polymer ?
#
loop_
_entity_poly.entity_id
_entity_poly.type
_entity_poly.pdbx_seq_one_letter_code
_entity_poly.pdbx_strand_id
1 'polypeptide(L)'
;DPDSGDNGLLLYSLVGGQTDEFDINESTGQVFTVSVAGKAGTFNLEVQAADQGTRRLTARTTVSVTVDSSSSSNIVMLVLNQKINVVERNRAEIQRVLEDKLGWNVYIVDVYSKETERKARSSTDETQVKIIAFDEAHQEVPAEVVKRKLREKKGDIEVELEKVFSASVSAAVGEAPGAPASSELVAAIVLGVLFASTFLAFLAYVLLDLRRKRKYEKQDLVKKVEVMEGIDNPWAVDKNGSLKSLEKPGHMNN
;
A
#
# COMPACT_ATOMS: atom_id res chain seq x y z
N ASP A 1 12.78 32.00 -35.06
CA ASP A 1 13.32 32.75 -36.20
C ASP A 1 12.28 33.80 -36.60
N PRO A 2 12.60 35.10 -36.69
CA PRO A 2 11.66 36.11 -37.18
C PRO A 2 11.45 36.07 -38.70
N ASP A 3 12.10 35.17 -39.43
CA ASP A 3 11.95 35.06 -40.87
C ASP A 3 10.59 34.48 -41.29
N SER A 4 10.04 35.03 -42.39
CA SER A 4 8.76 34.62 -43.00
C SER A 4 9.01 33.82 -44.28
N GLY A 5 8.10 32.91 -44.64
CA GLY A 5 8.25 32.04 -45.82
C GLY A 5 9.10 30.81 -45.55
N ASP A 6 9.82 30.30 -46.55
CA ASP A 6 10.63 29.06 -46.44
C ASP A 6 11.75 29.19 -45.39
N ASN A 7 12.26 30.39 -45.14
CA ASN A 7 13.23 30.66 -44.06
C ASN A 7 12.61 30.56 -42.66
N GLY A 8 11.28 30.62 -42.53
CA GLY A 8 10.56 30.39 -41.28
C GLY A 8 10.27 28.90 -41.00
N LEU A 9 10.48 28.02 -41.99
CA LEU A 9 10.28 26.57 -41.85
C LEU A 9 11.59 25.91 -41.42
N LEU A 10 11.61 25.39 -40.20
CA LEU A 10 12.75 24.69 -39.63
C LEU A 10 12.61 23.18 -39.79
N LEU A 11 13.71 22.53 -40.15
CA LEU A 11 13.86 21.08 -40.15
C LEU A 11 14.76 20.65 -38.98
N TYR A 12 14.29 19.70 -38.20
CA TYR A 12 14.95 19.19 -37.00
C TYR A 12 15.62 17.85 -37.27
N SER A 13 16.81 17.64 -36.72
CA SER A 13 17.56 16.38 -36.88
C SER A 13 18.42 16.09 -35.66
N LEU A 14 18.68 14.81 -35.39
CA LEU A 14 19.70 14.39 -34.44
C LEU A 14 21.06 14.38 -35.13
N VAL A 15 22.04 15.01 -34.50
CA VAL A 15 23.43 15.08 -34.93
C VAL A 15 24.25 14.20 -34.00
N GLY A 16 25.14 13.39 -34.57
CA GLY A 16 25.85 12.38 -33.78
C GLY A 16 24.97 11.16 -33.48
N GLY A 17 25.61 9.99 -33.38
CA GLY A 17 24.90 8.72 -33.22
C GLY A 17 24.13 8.63 -31.91
N GLN A 18 22.89 8.15 -32.01
CA GLN A 18 22.00 7.55 -30.99
C GLN A 18 20.62 7.25 -31.61
N THR A 19 20.60 7.01 -32.93
CA THR A 19 19.40 6.81 -33.75
C THR A 19 18.72 5.46 -33.50
N ASP A 20 19.42 4.55 -32.83
CA ASP A 20 18.87 3.25 -32.42
C ASP A 20 18.02 3.39 -31.15
N GLU A 21 18.32 4.38 -30.30
CA GLU A 21 17.62 4.67 -29.05
C GLU A 21 16.54 5.73 -29.20
N PHE A 22 16.82 6.79 -29.95
CA PHE A 22 15.98 7.98 -30.05
C PHE A 22 15.91 8.47 -31.49
N ASP A 23 14.82 9.14 -31.82
CA ASP A 23 14.64 9.79 -33.10
C ASP A 23 13.83 11.08 -32.92
N ILE A 24 13.79 11.92 -33.95
CA ILE A 24 13.17 13.25 -33.90
C ILE A 24 12.28 13.48 -35.11
N ASN A 25 11.09 14.02 -34.88
CA ASN A 25 10.22 14.43 -35.97
C ASN A 25 10.80 15.69 -36.64
N GLU A 26 11.14 15.56 -37.93
CA GLU A 26 11.82 16.60 -38.69
C GLU A 26 11.03 17.92 -38.75
N SER A 27 9.70 17.87 -38.70
CA SER A 27 8.84 19.06 -38.83
C SER A 27 8.43 19.70 -37.51
N THR A 28 8.35 18.92 -36.42
CA THR A 28 7.87 19.41 -35.11
C THR A 28 8.97 19.53 -34.08
N GLY A 29 10.13 18.91 -34.30
CA GLY A 29 11.22 18.83 -33.33
C GLY A 29 10.92 17.91 -32.13
N GLN A 30 9.81 17.15 -32.17
CA GLN A 30 9.47 16.20 -31.11
C GLN A 30 10.46 15.03 -31.11
N VAL A 31 11.20 14.88 -30.01
CA VAL A 31 12.07 13.71 -29.76
C VAL A 31 11.22 12.56 -29.21
N PHE A 32 11.41 11.35 -29.73
CA PHE A 32 10.73 10.15 -29.28
C PHE A 32 11.70 8.98 -29.12
N THR A 33 11.32 8.03 -28.28
CA THR A 33 12.11 6.84 -28.01
C THR A 33 11.86 5.78 -29.08
N VAL A 34 12.92 5.23 -29.67
CA VAL A 34 12.90 4.09 -30.60
C VAL A 34 13.03 2.79 -29.81
N SER A 35 14.15 2.61 -29.09
CA SER A 35 14.39 1.43 -28.27
C SER A 35 15.43 1.66 -27.17
N VAL A 36 14.98 1.61 -25.92
CA VAL A 36 15.85 1.73 -24.73
C VAL A 36 15.78 0.49 -23.83
N ALA A 37 15.30 -0.64 -24.37
CA ALA A 37 15.19 -1.88 -23.63
C ALA A 37 16.57 -2.35 -23.12
N GLY A 38 16.69 -2.54 -21.80
CA GLY A 38 17.95 -2.93 -21.16
C GLY A 38 19.00 -1.81 -21.10
N LYS A 39 18.65 -0.57 -21.45
CA LYS A 39 19.53 0.60 -21.34
C LYS A 39 19.15 1.41 -20.11
N ALA A 40 20.16 2.00 -19.46
CA ALA A 40 20.00 2.92 -18.34
C ALA A 40 21.14 3.94 -18.36
N GLY A 41 20.88 5.14 -17.85
CA GLY A 41 21.81 6.25 -17.80
C GLY A 41 21.34 7.47 -18.61
N THR A 42 22.22 8.47 -18.70
CA THR A 42 21.95 9.74 -19.37
C THR A 42 22.54 9.75 -20.77
N PHE A 43 21.69 10.08 -21.74
CA PHE A 43 21.97 10.17 -23.17
C PHE A 43 21.92 11.65 -23.58
N ASN A 44 23.04 12.18 -24.06
CA ASN A 44 23.11 13.56 -24.55
C ASN A 44 22.91 13.59 -26.07
N LEU A 45 21.72 14.01 -26.50
CA LEU A 45 21.36 14.13 -27.91
C LEU A 45 21.73 15.52 -28.42
N GLU A 46 22.59 15.60 -29.44
CA GLU A 46 22.82 16.86 -30.15
C GLU A 46 21.69 17.05 -31.16
N VAL A 47 20.85 18.07 -30.97
CA VAL A 47 19.72 18.40 -31.85
C VAL A 47 20.10 19.59 -32.70
N GLN A 48 19.87 19.48 -34.01
CA GLN A 48 20.07 20.54 -34.98
C GLN A 48 18.74 21.01 -35.56
N ALA A 49 18.56 22.33 -35.63
CA ALA A 49 17.54 22.98 -36.44
C ALA A 49 18.21 23.63 -37.66
N ALA A 50 17.64 23.43 -38.84
CA ALA A 50 18.11 24.02 -40.10
C ALA A 50 16.96 24.75 -40.80
N ASP A 51 17.21 25.96 -41.30
CA ASP A 51 16.26 26.63 -42.19
C ASP A 51 16.25 25.98 -43.59
N GLN A 52 15.30 26.39 -44.43
CA GLN A 52 15.23 25.95 -45.83
C GLN A 52 15.73 26.98 -46.83
N GLY A 53 16.55 27.95 -46.39
CA GLY A 53 17.12 28.96 -47.27
C GLY A 53 18.10 28.37 -48.29
N THR A 54 18.33 29.07 -49.40
CA THR A 54 19.33 28.69 -50.43
C THR A 54 20.74 28.56 -49.84
N ARG A 55 21.04 29.32 -48.79
CA ARG A 55 22.20 29.13 -47.92
C ARG A 55 21.70 28.74 -46.54
N ARG A 56 21.62 27.43 -46.29
CA ARG A 56 21.06 26.89 -45.05
C ARG A 56 21.83 27.38 -43.83
N LEU A 57 21.16 28.04 -42.89
CA LEU A 57 21.69 28.30 -41.56
C LEU A 57 21.27 27.17 -40.62
N THR A 58 22.15 26.82 -39.68
CA THR A 58 21.90 25.77 -38.71
C THR A 58 22.23 26.25 -37.30
N ALA A 59 21.40 25.87 -36.33
CA ALA A 59 21.66 26.02 -34.91
C ALA A 59 21.62 24.64 -34.23
N ARG A 60 22.41 24.47 -33.18
CA ARG A 60 22.49 23.21 -32.43
C ARG A 60 22.30 23.43 -30.94
N THR A 61 21.73 22.43 -30.28
CA THR A 61 21.58 22.38 -28.83
C THR A 61 21.77 20.94 -28.33
N THR A 62 21.96 20.77 -27.03
CA THR A 62 22.05 19.45 -26.40
C THR A 62 20.80 19.19 -25.57
N VAL A 63 20.14 18.06 -25.84
CA VAL A 63 19.01 17.54 -25.08
C VAL A 63 19.51 16.36 -24.23
N SER A 64 19.40 16.49 -22.92
CA SER A 64 19.76 15.41 -21.99
C SER A 64 18.54 14.53 -21.72
N VAL A 65 18.64 13.25 -22.07
CA VAL A 65 17.60 12.24 -21.85
C VAL A 65 18.11 11.22 -20.85
N THR A 66 17.51 11.18 -19.66
CA THR A 66 17.81 10.16 -18.67
C THR A 66 16.85 8.99 -18.81
N VAL A 67 17.39 7.82 -19.16
CA VAL A 67 16.67 6.55 -19.11
C VAL A 67 16.99 5.93 -17.77
N ASP A 68 16.01 5.91 -16.88
CA ASP A 68 16.16 5.18 -15.63
C ASP A 68 15.79 3.71 -15.83
N SER A 69 16.55 2.81 -15.22
CA SER A 69 16.10 1.43 -14.98
C SER A 69 15.08 1.43 -13.85
N SER A 70 14.13 2.38 -13.86
CA SER A 70 13.28 2.60 -12.72
C SER A 70 12.46 1.34 -12.51
N SER A 71 12.74 0.68 -11.38
CA SER A 71 11.72 -0.15 -10.78
C SER A 71 10.54 0.79 -10.52
N SER A 72 9.32 0.36 -10.80
CA SER A 72 8.10 1.11 -10.53
C SER A 72 7.89 1.50 -9.04
N SER A 73 8.89 1.29 -8.18
CA SER A 73 8.87 1.48 -6.74
C SER A 73 8.95 2.95 -6.30
N ASN A 74 9.59 3.82 -7.09
CA ASN A 74 9.74 5.24 -6.78
C ASN A 74 8.66 6.13 -7.41
N ILE A 75 7.81 5.56 -8.28
CA ILE A 75 6.65 6.24 -8.83
C ILE A 75 5.62 6.49 -7.70
N VAL A 76 5.21 7.75 -7.55
CA VAL A 76 4.18 8.15 -6.59
C VAL A 76 2.86 8.44 -7.30
N MET A 77 1.77 7.95 -6.70
CA MET A 77 0.42 8.23 -7.16
C MET A 77 -0.13 9.46 -6.48
N LEU A 78 -0.50 10.48 -7.26
CA LEU A 78 -1.29 11.62 -6.81
C LEU A 78 -2.72 11.46 -7.33
N VAL A 79 -3.70 11.52 -6.44
CA VAL A 79 -5.12 11.42 -6.77
C VAL A 79 -5.73 12.81 -6.63
N LEU A 80 -6.27 13.32 -7.74
CA LEU A 80 -6.95 14.61 -7.82
C LEU A 80 -8.44 14.38 -8.02
N ASN A 81 -9.29 15.09 -7.28
CA ASN A 81 -10.73 15.12 -7.47
C ASN A 81 -11.17 15.95 -8.70
N GLN A 82 -10.45 15.81 -9.82
CA GLN A 82 -10.74 16.50 -11.07
C GLN A 82 -10.95 15.49 -12.20
N LYS A 83 -11.72 15.87 -13.22
CA LYS A 83 -11.89 15.05 -14.42
C LYS A 83 -10.60 14.96 -15.22
N ILE A 84 -10.33 13.79 -15.83
CA ILE A 84 -9.09 13.53 -16.56
C ILE A 84 -8.83 14.55 -17.67
N ASN A 85 -9.85 14.95 -18.42
CA ASN A 85 -9.72 15.94 -19.48
C ASN A 85 -9.34 17.33 -18.97
N VAL A 86 -9.67 17.67 -17.72
CA VAL A 86 -9.29 18.93 -17.07
C VAL A 86 -7.85 18.85 -16.57
N VAL A 87 -7.48 17.71 -15.97
CA VAL A 87 -6.10 17.45 -15.51
C VAL A 87 -5.13 17.48 -16.68
N GLU A 88 -5.43 16.79 -17.78
CA GLU A 88 -4.58 16.72 -18.97
C GLU A 88 -4.36 18.09 -19.62
N ARG A 89 -5.41 18.92 -19.71
CA ARG A 89 -5.29 20.28 -20.27
C ARG A 89 -4.39 21.19 -19.43
N ASN A 90 -4.31 20.95 -18.12
CA ASN A 90 -3.53 21.74 -17.19
C ASN A 90 -2.22 21.04 -16.77
N ARG A 91 -1.80 19.99 -17.49
CA ARG A 91 -0.64 19.16 -17.14
C ARG A 91 0.62 19.97 -16.82
N ALA A 92 0.92 20.99 -17.62
CA ALA A 92 2.08 21.86 -17.42
C ALA A 92 2.00 22.70 -16.13
N GLU A 93 0.82 23.27 -15.83
CA GLU A 93 0.63 24.07 -14.62
C GLU A 93 0.62 23.19 -13.36
N ILE A 94 0.05 21.98 -13.43
CA ILE A 94 0.14 21.00 -12.34
C ILE A 94 1.59 20.66 -12.05
N GLN A 95 2.36 20.34 -13.09
CA GLN A 95 3.78 20.05 -12.95
C GLN A 95 4.52 21.21 -12.28
N ARG A 96 4.30 22.44 -12.75
CA ARG A 96 4.90 23.65 -12.19
C ARG A 96 4.56 23.85 -10.71
N VAL A 97 3.30 23.66 -10.31
CA VAL A 97 2.89 23.76 -8.91
C VAL A 97 3.59 22.71 -8.06
N LEU A 98 3.69 21.47 -8.55
CA LEU A 98 4.40 20.41 -7.82
C LEU A 98 5.89 20.71 -7.70
N GLU A 99 6.54 21.20 -8.76
CA GLU A 99 7.95 21.62 -8.74
C GLU A 99 8.19 22.75 -7.73
N ASP A 100 7.34 23.78 -7.74
CA ASP A 100 7.42 24.91 -6.80
C ASP A 100 7.24 24.46 -5.34
N LYS A 101 6.22 23.65 -5.04
CA LYS A 101 5.91 23.24 -3.66
C LYS A 101 6.84 22.15 -3.15
N LEU A 102 7.35 21.29 -4.02
CA LEU A 102 8.26 20.20 -3.64
C LEU A 102 9.73 20.60 -3.75
N GLY A 103 10.09 21.68 -4.46
CA GLY A 103 11.49 22.07 -4.65
C GLY A 103 12.34 20.99 -5.34
N TRP A 104 11.71 20.21 -6.22
CA TRP A 104 12.34 19.14 -7.00
C TRP A 104 11.85 19.24 -8.44
N ASN A 105 12.61 18.67 -9.37
CA ASN A 105 12.14 18.47 -10.74
C ASN A 105 11.11 17.34 -10.72
N VAL A 106 9.87 17.59 -11.17
CA VAL A 106 8.79 16.61 -11.11
C VAL A 106 8.36 16.26 -12.52
N TYR A 107 8.32 14.98 -12.86
CA TYR A 107 7.82 14.52 -14.15
C TYR A 107 6.52 13.76 -13.97
N ILE A 108 5.51 14.16 -14.75
CA ILE A 108 4.24 13.44 -14.87
C ILE A 108 4.45 12.30 -15.86
N VAL A 109 4.52 11.07 -15.33
CA VAL A 109 4.77 9.84 -16.11
C VAL A 109 3.50 9.40 -16.84
N ASP A 110 2.36 9.48 -16.17
CA ASP A 110 1.09 8.95 -16.67
C ASP A 110 -0.09 9.65 -15.99
N VAL A 111 -1.21 9.75 -16.69
CA VAL A 111 -2.46 10.34 -16.18
C VAL A 111 -3.61 9.45 -16.63
N TYR A 112 -4.38 8.92 -15.68
CA TYR A 112 -5.48 8.03 -16.00
C TYR A 112 -6.64 8.13 -15.01
N SER A 113 -7.83 7.78 -15.48
CA SER A 113 -9.04 7.67 -14.67
C SER A 113 -9.08 6.31 -13.98
N LYS A 114 -9.65 6.23 -12.78
CA LYS A 114 -9.91 4.98 -12.09
C LYS A 114 -11.12 4.25 -12.72
N GLU A 115 -10.95 3.73 -13.93
CA GLU A 115 -11.97 2.93 -14.62
C GLU A 115 -11.71 1.43 -14.38
N THR A 116 -11.79 0.99 -13.13
CA THR A 116 -11.89 -0.45 -12.85
C THR A 116 -13.35 -0.88 -12.96
N GLU A 117 -13.58 -1.71 -13.98
CA GLU A 117 -14.75 -2.57 -14.24
C GLU A 117 -15.78 -2.06 -15.26
N ARG A 118 -15.97 -2.87 -16.31
CA ARG A 118 -16.84 -2.69 -17.49
C ARG A 118 -18.35 -2.56 -17.19
N LYS A 119 -18.76 -2.12 -16.00
CA LYS A 119 -20.14 -1.88 -15.62
C LYS A 119 -20.23 -0.82 -14.52
N ALA A 120 -20.25 0.45 -14.90
CA ALA A 120 -21.20 1.43 -14.38
C ALA A 120 -20.86 2.82 -14.92
N ARG A 121 -21.90 3.60 -15.20
CA ARG A 121 -21.85 5.04 -15.37
C ARG A 121 -21.45 5.71 -14.05
N SER A 122 -20.21 5.54 -13.59
CA SER A 122 -19.67 6.28 -12.46
C SER A 122 -18.62 7.25 -12.97
N SER A 123 -19.08 8.46 -13.30
CA SER A 123 -18.22 9.64 -13.39
C SER A 123 -17.67 9.90 -12.00
N THR A 124 -16.66 9.15 -11.56
CA THR A 124 -15.82 9.65 -10.48
C THR A 124 -15.02 10.78 -11.10
N ASP A 125 -15.24 12.00 -10.64
CA ASP A 125 -14.39 13.15 -10.91
C ASP A 125 -13.02 12.94 -10.23
N GLU A 126 -12.39 11.77 -10.40
CA GLU A 126 -11.11 11.42 -9.80
C GLU A 126 -10.14 11.00 -10.89
N THR A 127 -8.98 11.64 -10.91
CA THR A 127 -7.88 11.34 -11.82
C THR A 127 -6.64 10.98 -11.03
N GLN A 128 -5.98 9.91 -11.47
CA GLN A 128 -4.73 9.43 -10.92
C GLN A 128 -3.59 9.93 -11.80
N VAL A 129 -2.59 10.53 -11.17
CA VAL A 129 -1.41 11.12 -11.80
C VAL A 129 -0.18 10.41 -11.23
N LYS A 130 0.53 9.65 -12.06
CA LYS A 130 1.81 9.06 -11.68
C LYS A 130 2.90 10.12 -11.85
N ILE A 131 3.64 10.36 -10.79
CA ILE A 131 4.76 11.28 -10.79
C ILE A 131 6.04 10.61 -10.32
N ILE A 132 7.16 11.14 -10.78
CA ILE A 132 8.51 10.85 -10.32
C ILE A 132 9.19 12.20 -10.03
N ALA A 133 10.06 12.24 -9.03
CA ALA A 133 10.77 13.46 -8.65
C ALA A 133 12.28 13.24 -8.69
N PHE A 134 13.02 14.26 -9.09
CA PHE A 134 14.47 14.30 -9.12
C PHE A 134 14.99 15.51 -8.37
N ASP A 135 16.06 15.34 -7.61
CA ASP A 135 16.71 16.44 -6.91
C ASP A 135 17.51 17.36 -7.86
N GLU A 136 18.17 18.37 -7.29
CA GLU A 136 19.02 19.31 -8.04
C GLU A 136 20.24 18.65 -8.69
N ALA A 137 20.66 17.48 -8.20
CA ALA A 137 21.75 16.68 -8.75
C ALA A 137 21.25 15.67 -9.80
N HIS A 138 19.99 15.76 -10.21
CA HIS A 138 19.32 14.84 -11.14
C HIS A 138 19.26 13.39 -10.64
N GLN A 139 19.27 13.18 -9.32
CA GLN A 139 19.07 11.86 -8.73
C GLN A 139 17.60 11.64 -8.38
N GLU A 140 17.10 10.44 -8.64
CA GLU A 140 15.72 10.07 -8.32
C GLU A 140 15.47 10.16 -6.82
N VAL A 141 14.41 10.86 -6.43
CA VAL A 141 13.99 11.00 -5.03
C VAL A 141 13.13 9.79 -4.66
N PRO A 142 13.45 9.07 -3.56
CA PRO A 142 12.70 7.88 -3.17
C PRO A 142 11.21 8.18 -2.92
N ALA A 143 10.33 7.26 -3.34
CA ALA A 143 8.87 7.46 -3.25
C ALA A 143 8.39 7.88 -1.85
N GLU A 144 8.90 7.26 -0.78
CA GLU A 144 8.47 7.57 0.58
C GLU A 144 8.84 8.99 1.03
N VAL A 145 9.91 9.55 0.47
CA VAL A 145 10.32 10.94 0.71
C VAL A 145 9.38 11.88 -0.04
N VAL A 146 9.04 11.55 -1.29
CA VAL A 146 8.08 12.30 -2.11
C VAL A 146 6.68 12.29 -1.48
N LYS A 147 6.17 11.12 -1.09
CA LYS A 147 4.87 10.96 -0.41
C LYS A 147 4.79 11.78 0.87
N ARG A 148 5.85 11.79 1.67
CA ARG A 148 5.91 12.57 2.92
C ARG A 148 5.80 14.06 2.64
N LYS A 149 6.58 14.56 1.68
CA LYS A 149 6.58 15.99 1.31
C LYS A 149 5.25 16.43 0.70
N LEU A 150 4.63 15.58 -0.14
CA LEU A 150 3.28 15.81 -0.65
C LEU A 150 2.24 15.92 0.47
N ARG A 151 2.32 15.06 1.50
CA ARG A 151 1.42 15.13 2.66
C ARG A 151 1.66 16.39 3.49
N GLU A 152 2.92 16.77 3.69
CA GLU A 152 3.32 17.99 4.41
C GLU A 152 2.84 19.27 3.70
N LYS A 153 3.01 19.33 2.37
CA LYS A 153 2.65 20.47 1.52
C LYS A 153 1.24 20.40 0.93
N LYS A 154 0.41 19.46 1.41
CA LYS A 154 -0.92 19.19 0.84
C LYS A 154 -1.78 20.44 0.71
N GLY A 155 -1.91 21.23 1.79
CA GLY A 155 -2.74 22.43 1.78
C GLY A 155 -2.24 23.49 0.80
N ASP A 156 -0.93 23.73 0.74
CA ASP A 156 -0.32 24.68 -0.19
C ASP A 156 -0.51 24.25 -1.66
N ILE A 157 -0.40 22.94 -1.92
CA ILE A 157 -0.63 22.37 -3.26
C ILE A 157 -2.10 22.50 -3.65
N GLU A 158 -3.03 22.13 -2.77
CA GLU A 158 -4.47 22.24 -3.02
C GLU A 158 -4.84 23.69 -3.34
N VAL A 159 -4.39 24.66 -2.55
CA VAL A 159 -4.66 26.10 -2.76
C VAL A 159 -4.17 26.61 -4.12
N GLU A 160 -2.97 26.22 -4.56
CA GLU A 160 -2.48 26.65 -5.88
C GLU A 160 -3.23 25.93 -7.02
N LEU A 161 -3.52 24.64 -6.86
CA LEU A 161 -4.29 23.90 -7.87
C LEU A 161 -5.74 24.38 -7.98
N GLU A 162 -6.36 24.87 -6.90
CA GLU A 162 -7.68 25.47 -6.95
C GLU A 162 -7.73 26.68 -7.89
N LYS A 163 -6.65 27.47 -7.93
CA LYS A 163 -6.51 28.59 -8.88
C LYS A 163 -6.40 28.09 -10.32
N VAL A 164 -5.62 27.02 -10.53
CA VAL A 164 -5.41 26.41 -11.86
C VAL A 164 -6.73 25.85 -12.41
N PHE A 165 -7.46 25.10 -11.58
CA PHE A 165 -8.70 24.45 -12.02
C PHE A 165 -9.94 25.33 -11.90
N SER A 166 -9.85 26.47 -11.19
CA SER A 166 -11.00 27.32 -10.86
C SER A 166 -12.13 26.52 -10.18
N ALA A 167 -11.76 25.53 -9.38
CA ALA A 167 -12.66 24.58 -8.71
C ALA A 167 -11.98 24.09 -7.43
N SER A 168 -12.76 23.57 -6.47
CA SER A 168 -12.20 22.99 -5.24
C SER A 168 -11.38 21.73 -5.54
N VAL A 169 -10.20 21.64 -4.94
CA VAL A 169 -9.26 20.55 -5.20
C VAL A 169 -8.98 19.77 -3.93
N SER A 170 -9.02 18.46 -4.04
CA SER A 170 -8.34 17.58 -3.10
C SER A 170 -7.24 16.80 -3.80
N ALA A 171 -6.05 16.85 -3.20
CA ALA A 171 -4.85 16.18 -3.66
C ALA A 171 -4.43 15.14 -2.61
N ALA A 172 -4.68 13.86 -2.89
CA ALA A 172 -4.36 12.76 -2.00
C ALA A 172 -3.22 11.91 -2.56
N VAL A 173 -2.34 11.43 -1.68
CA VAL A 173 -1.32 10.44 -2.05
C VAL A 173 -1.98 9.06 -2.11
N GLY A 174 -2.05 8.47 -3.31
CA GLY A 174 -2.57 7.13 -3.54
C GLY A 174 -1.52 6.04 -3.33
N GLU A 175 -1.98 4.80 -3.15
CA GLU A 175 -1.12 3.62 -3.21
C GLU A 175 -1.11 3.06 -4.64
N ALA A 176 0.06 2.60 -5.10
CA ALA A 176 0.18 1.98 -6.41
C ALA A 176 -0.69 0.69 -6.45
N PRO A 177 -1.41 0.40 -7.55
CA PRO A 177 -2.16 -0.84 -7.69
C PRO A 177 -1.23 -2.05 -7.50
N GLY A 178 -1.51 -2.88 -6.48
CA GLY A 178 -0.74 -4.10 -6.20
C GLY A 178 0.39 -3.95 -5.19
N ALA A 179 0.55 -2.79 -4.53
CA ALA A 179 1.44 -2.71 -3.37
C ALA A 179 0.93 -3.67 -2.26
N PRO A 180 1.80 -4.50 -1.66
CA PRO A 180 1.43 -5.26 -0.47
C PRO A 180 0.94 -4.27 0.60
N ALA A 181 -0.11 -4.66 1.34
CA ALA A 181 -0.68 -3.83 2.40
C ALA A 181 0.44 -3.24 3.28
N SER A 182 0.31 -1.95 3.62
CA SER A 182 1.32 -1.23 4.40
C SER A 182 1.72 -2.03 5.65
N SER A 183 3.00 -1.97 6.04
CA SER A 183 3.53 -2.73 7.19
C SER A 183 2.73 -2.47 8.49
N GLU A 184 2.08 -1.32 8.60
CA GLU A 184 1.20 -0.95 9.70
C GLU A 184 -0.10 -1.78 9.70
N LEU A 185 -0.73 -1.97 8.53
CA LEU A 185 -1.91 -2.83 8.38
C LEU A 185 -1.57 -4.29 8.67
N VAL A 186 -0.42 -4.77 8.20
CA VAL A 186 0.05 -6.14 8.48
C VAL A 186 0.29 -6.32 9.99
N ALA A 187 0.96 -5.37 10.65
CA ALA A 187 1.19 -5.40 12.09
C ALA A 187 -0.12 -5.39 12.89
N ALA A 188 -1.10 -4.57 12.49
CA ALA A 188 -2.41 -4.51 13.12
C ALA A 188 -3.18 -5.84 12.98
N ILE A 189 -3.15 -6.47 11.81
CA ILE A 189 -3.76 -7.78 11.58
C ILE A 189 -3.08 -8.85 12.44
N VAL A 190 -1.74 -8.90 12.45
CA VAL A 190 -0.98 -9.87 13.25
C VAL A 190 -1.28 -9.71 14.75
N LEU A 191 -1.31 -8.47 15.24
CA LEU A 191 -1.63 -8.17 16.65
C LEU A 191 -3.07 -8.57 16.99
N GLY A 192 -4.03 -8.29 16.09
CA GLY A 192 -5.42 -8.71 16.26
C GLY A 192 -5.59 -10.22 16.36
N VAL A 193 -4.90 -10.98 15.50
CA VAL A 193 -4.92 -12.45 15.53
C VAL A 193 -4.28 -13.00 16.81
N LEU A 194 -3.16 -12.41 17.26
CA LEU A 194 -2.52 -12.76 18.53
C LEU A 194 -3.45 -12.52 19.73
N PHE A 195 -4.14 -11.38 19.78
CA PHE A 195 -5.11 -11.09 20.82
C PHE A 195 -6.30 -12.06 20.82
N ALA A 196 -6.86 -12.38 19.65
CA ALA A 196 -7.97 -13.33 19.55
C ALA A 196 -7.56 -14.73 20.00
N SER A 197 -6.38 -15.19 19.59
CA SER A 197 -5.87 -16.52 19.96
C SER A 197 -5.59 -16.66 21.46
N THR A 198 -4.98 -15.66 22.08
CA THR A 198 -4.70 -15.64 23.53
C THR A 198 -5.99 -15.53 24.34
N PHE A 199 -6.96 -14.74 23.89
CA PHE A 199 -8.27 -14.63 24.53
C PHE A 199 -9.06 -15.94 24.49
N LEU A 200 -9.04 -16.65 23.35
CA LEU A 200 -9.68 -17.97 23.22
C LEU A 200 -9.02 -19.01 24.13
N ALA A 201 -7.68 -19.04 24.20
CA ALA A 201 -6.95 -19.93 25.09
C ALA A 201 -7.28 -19.64 26.57
N PHE A 202 -7.39 -18.37 26.94
CA PHE A 202 -7.79 -17.97 28.29
C PHE A 202 -9.23 -18.39 28.61
N LEU A 203 -10.18 -18.21 27.68
CA LEU A 203 -11.56 -18.67 27.85
C LEU A 203 -11.62 -20.19 28.07
N ALA A 204 -10.87 -20.95 27.27
CA ALA A 204 -10.80 -22.40 27.40
C ALA A 204 -10.21 -22.81 28.76
N TYR A 205 -9.15 -22.13 29.21
CA TYR A 205 -8.55 -22.36 30.53
C TYR A 205 -9.54 -22.09 31.67
N VAL A 206 -10.25 -20.95 31.65
CA VAL A 206 -11.27 -20.62 32.65
C VAL A 206 -12.39 -21.65 32.64
N LEU A 207 -12.85 -22.08 31.46
CA LEU A 207 -13.88 -23.11 31.35
C LEU A 207 -13.43 -24.45 31.95
N LEU A 208 -12.16 -24.84 31.72
CA LEU A 208 -11.57 -26.04 32.29
C LEU A 208 -11.42 -25.92 33.82
N ASP A 209 -10.98 -24.77 34.34
CA ASP A 209 -10.86 -24.53 35.79
C ASP A 209 -12.23 -24.59 36.47
N LEU A 210 -13.26 -23.94 35.91
CA LEU A 210 -14.63 -24.02 36.40
C LEU A 210 -15.18 -25.46 36.37
N ARG A 211 -14.91 -26.22 35.31
CA ARG A 211 -15.28 -27.65 35.24
C ARG A 211 -14.54 -28.48 36.28
N ARG A 212 -13.28 -28.18 36.54
CA ARG A 212 -12.45 -28.87 37.53
C ARG A 212 -12.96 -28.60 38.95
N LYS A 213 -13.27 -27.35 39.29
CA LYS A 213 -13.89 -26.96 40.57
C LYS A 213 -15.23 -27.66 40.80
N ARG A 214 -16.13 -27.66 39.79
CA ARG A 214 -17.41 -28.39 39.88
C ARG A 214 -17.23 -29.90 40.09
N LYS A 215 -16.17 -30.52 39.55
CA LYS A 215 -15.87 -31.94 39.81
C LYS A 215 -15.42 -32.18 41.25
N TYR A 216 -14.57 -31.32 41.80
CA TYR A 216 -14.15 -31.40 43.20
C TYR A 216 -15.33 -31.21 44.16
N GLU A 217 -16.21 -30.23 43.91
CA GLU A 217 -17.41 -30.02 44.74
C GLU A 217 -18.36 -31.22 44.68
N LYS A 218 -18.56 -31.84 43.51
CA LYS A 218 -19.38 -33.06 43.39
C LYS A 218 -18.76 -34.24 44.13
N GLN A 219 -17.44 -34.42 44.08
CA GLN A 219 -16.76 -35.50 44.82
C GLN A 219 -16.83 -35.29 46.33
N ASP A 220 -16.72 -34.04 46.80
CA ASP A 220 -16.86 -33.71 48.22
C ASP A 220 -18.30 -33.96 48.71
N LEU A 221 -19.31 -33.59 47.89
CA LEU A 221 -20.71 -33.88 48.20
C LEU A 221 -21.00 -35.38 48.28
N VAL A 222 -20.49 -36.17 47.33
CA VAL A 222 -20.66 -37.63 47.32
C VAL A 222 -20.00 -38.28 48.53
N LYS A 223 -18.77 -37.86 48.89
CA LYS A 223 -18.11 -38.32 50.13
C LYS A 223 -18.91 -37.95 51.37
N LYS A 224 -19.51 -36.77 51.41
CA LYS A 224 -20.30 -36.32 52.56
C LYS A 224 -21.62 -37.09 52.69
N VAL A 225 -22.22 -37.50 51.58
CA VAL A 225 -23.41 -38.38 51.54
C VAL A 225 -23.05 -39.82 51.93
N GLU A 226 -21.93 -40.39 51.44
CA GLU A 226 -21.44 -41.71 51.89
C GLU A 226 -21.12 -41.74 53.38
N VAL A 227 -20.55 -40.67 53.94
CA VAL A 227 -20.29 -40.54 55.38
C VAL A 227 -21.59 -40.39 56.19
N MET A 228 -22.65 -39.82 55.61
CA MET A 228 -23.98 -39.77 56.24
C MET A 228 -24.74 -41.11 56.15
N GLU A 229 -24.56 -41.89 55.08
CA GLU A 229 -25.16 -43.23 54.92
C GLU A 229 -24.40 -44.32 55.70
N GLY A 230 -23.12 -44.11 56.02
CA GLY A 230 -22.28 -45.05 56.78
C GLY A 230 -22.43 -45.01 58.31
N ILE A 231 -23.41 -44.29 58.85
CA ILE A 231 -23.75 -44.34 60.28
C ILE A 231 -24.96 -45.27 60.44
N ASP A 232 -24.67 -46.55 60.68
CA ASP A 232 -25.68 -47.55 60.99
C ASP A 232 -26.49 -47.17 62.24
N ASN A 233 -27.81 -47.15 62.07
CA ASN A 233 -28.80 -46.88 63.10
C ASN A 233 -28.86 -48.09 64.07
N PRO A 234 -28.52 -47.97 65.37
CA PRO A 234 -28.38 -49.14 66.25
C PRO A 234 -29.70 -49.74 66.77
N TRP A 235 -30.83 -49.51 66.10
CA TRP A 235 -32.10 -50.14 66.48
C TRP A 235 -32.87 -50.70 65.28
N ALA A 236 -32.45 -51.89 64.86
CA ALA A 236 -33.33 -52.85 64.21
C ALA A 236 -33.52 -54.03 65.18
N VAL A 237 -34.64 -54.03 65.89
CA VAL A 237 -35.09 -55.14 66.75
C VAL A 237 -35.56 -56.28 65.85
N ASP A 238 -34.96 -57.46 66.01
CA ASP A 238 -35.37 -58.69 65.35
C ASP A 238 -36.57 -59.34 66.08
N LYS A 239 -37.55 -59.77 65.31
CA LYS A 239 -38.58 -60.70 65.77
C LYS A 239 -38.07 -62.10 65.48
N ASN A 240 -37.61 -62.81 66.50
CA ASN A 240 -37.98 -64.20 66.78
C ASN A 240 -37.19 -64.73 67.98
N GLY A 241 -37.93 -65.20 68.98
CA GLY A 241 -37.39 -65.66 70.25
C GLY A 241 -36.69 -67.02 70.19
N SER A 242 -35.76 -67.17 71.15
CA SER A 242 -35.48 -68.37 71.97
C SER A 242 -34.07 -68.95 71.89
N LEU A 243 -33.26 -68.51 72.87
CA LEU A 243 -32.40 -69.25 73.82
C LEU A 243 -31.64 -70.52 73.37
N LYS A 244 -30.31 -70.51 73.58
CA LYS A 244 -29.64 -71.40 74.56
C LYS A 244 -28.21 -70.95 74.93
N SER A 245 -27.80 -71.40 76.11
CA SER A 245 -26.73 -70.93 76.98
C SER A 245 -25.32 -71.42 76.64
N LEU A 246 -24.37 -70.50 76.87
CA LEU A 246 -23.09 -70.64 77.58
C LEU A 246 -22.66 -72.08 78.00
N GLU A 247 -21.61 -72.61 77.36
CA GLU A 247 -20.48 -73.28 78.02
C GLU A 247 -19.27 -73.42 77.07
N LYS A 248 -18.10 -72.96 77.54
CA LYS A 248 -16.72 -73.22 77.07
C LYS A 248 -16.10 -74.22 78.07
N PRO A 249 -14.86 -74.75 77.91
CA PRO A 249 -13.93 -74.73 76.77
C PRO A 249 -13.32 -76.12 76.44
N GLY A 250 -12.60 -76.24 75.31
CA GLY A 250 -11.76 -77.38 74.98
C GLY A 250 -10.45 -76.95 74.31
N HIS A 251 -9.41 -76.82 75.13
CA HIS A 251 -7.96 -76.81 74.82
C HIS A 251 -7.56 -78.10 74.04
N MET A 252 -6.45 -78.29 73.32
CA MET A 252 -5.14 -77.64 73.18
C MET A 252 -4.34 -78.34 72.04
N ASN A 253 -3.26 -77.71 71.60
CA ASN A 253 -1.99 -78.23 71.05
C ASN A 253 -1.73 -78.18 69.52
N ASN A 254 -0.73 -77.33 69.23
CA ASN A 254 0.06 -77.08 68.01
C ASN A 254 -0.62 -76.41 66.81
#